data_AF-A0A380EHF8-F1
#
_entry.id   AF-A0A380EHF8-F1
#
_cell.length_a   1.000
_cell.length_b   1.000
_cell.length_c   1.000
_cell.angle_alpha   90.00
_cell.angle_beta   90.00
_cell.angle_gamma   90.00
#
_symmetry.space_group_name_H-M   'P 1'
#
loop_
_entity.id
_entity.type
_entity.pdbx_description
1 polymer ?
#
loop_
_entity_poly.entity_id
_entity_poly.type
_entity_poly.pdbx_seq_one_letter_code
_entity_poly.pdbx_strand_id
1 'polypeptide(L)'
;MTYGNILDQSKFNNRKFENYARRHGFISAVPLREIVEAYNYGVRTCMNCLSIYNKRRIHIRSIEQYKKIYGIGTHYGEYSITFEPLRVFKYKEI
;
A
#
# COMPACT_ATOMS: atom_id res chain seq x y z
N MET A 1 -7.84 -30.78 8.31
CA MET A 1 -7.71 -29.79 7.22
C MET A 1 -6.25 -29.38 7.15
N THR A 2 -5.50 -29.86 6.16
CA THR A 2 -4.08 -29.52 6.00
C THR A 2 -3.99 -28.27 5.14
N TYR A 3 -3.67 -27.13 5.75
CA TYR A 3 -3.36 -25.90 5.03
C TYR A 3 -2.21 -26.19 4.07
N GLY A 4 -2.41 -25.93 2.78
CA GLY A 4 -1.44 -26.27 1.73
C GLY A 4 -0.13 -25.53 1.96
N ASN A 5 0.97 -26.28 2.04
CA ASN A 5 2.30 -25.69 2.11
C ASN A 5 2.63 -24.98 0.78
N ILE A 6 2.55 -23.65 0.78
CA ILE A 6 2.84 -22.79 -0.37
C ILE A 6 4.32 -22.42 -0.51
N LEU A 7 5.20 -22.93 0.36
CA LEU A 7 6.65 -22.67 0.28
C LEU A 7 7.30 -23.36 -0.92
N ASP A 8 6.70 -24.42 -1.44
CA ASP A 8 7.18 -25.11 -2.64
C ASP A 8 6.92 -24.27 -3.90
N GLN A 9 7.96 -23.56 -4.36
CA GLN A 9 7.94 -22.67 -5.53
C GLN A 9 7.97 -23.42 -6.88
N SER A 10 8.15 -24.74 -6.90
CA SER A 10 8.12 -25.51 -8.15
C SER A 10 6.71 -25.54 -8.77
N LYS A 11 5.68 -25.44 -7.93
CA LYS A 11 4.28 -25.46 -8.33
C LYS A 11 3.80 -24.07 -8.72
N PHE A 12 3.29 -23.94 -9.95
CA PHE A 12 2.73 -22.68 -10.43
C PHE A 12 1.65 -22.09 -9.50
N ASN A 13 0.73 -22.93 -8.99
CA ASN A 13 -0.33 -22.49 -8.08
C ASN A 13 0.22 -21.94 -6.77
N ASN A 14 1.26 -22.55 -6.20
CA ASN A 14 1.90 -22.06 -4.98
C ASN A 14 2.52 -20.67 -5.18
N ARG A 15 3.23 -20.46 -6.29
CA ARG A 15 3.76 -19.13 -6.65
C ARG A 15 2.66 -18.08 -6.79
N LYS A 16 1.51 -18.46 -7.35
CA LYS A 16 0.34 -17.58 -7.47
C LYS A 16 -0.22 -17.21 -6.09
N PHE A 17 -0.43 -18.19 -5.22
CA PHE A 17 -0.94 -17.95 -3.86
C PHE A 17 0.03 -17.16 -2.99
N GLU A 18 1.33 -17.44 -3.07
CA GLU A 18 2.35 -16.69 -2.34
C GLU A 18 2.42 -15.22 -2.81
N ASN A 19 2.25 -14.96 -4.11
CA ASN A 19 2.13 -13.59 -4.62
C ASN A 19 0.89 -12.86 -4.09
N TYR A 20 -0.26 -13.55 -4.00
CA TYR A 20 -1.46 -12.98 -3.37
C TYR A 20 -1.24 -12.69 -1.88
N ALA A 21 -0.63 -13.64 -1.15
CA ALA A 21 -0.31 -13.48 0.26
C ALA A 21 0.66 -12.30 0.49
N ARG A 22 1.73 -12.18 -0.32
CA ARG A 22 2.65 -11.04 -0.26
C ARG A 22 1.95 -9.72 -0.54
N ARG A 23 1.11 -9.65 -1.59
CA ARG A 23 0.35 -8.44 -1.91
C ARG A 23 -0.55 -8.04 -0.74
N HIS A 24 -1.28 -8.99 -0.16
CA HIS A 24 -2.11 -8.74 1.01
C HIS A 24 -1.28 -8.28 2.22
N GLY A 25 -0.12 -8.91 2.45
CA GLY A 25 0.81 -8.51 3.50
C GLY A 25 1.27 -7.06 3.38
N PHE A 26 1.58 -6.58 2.17
CA PHE A 26 1.95 -5.17 1.95
C PHE A 26 0.80 -4.18 2.18
N ILE A 27 -0.42 -4.56 1.81
CA ILE A 27 -1.62 -3.73 2.01
C ILE A 27 -1.96 -3.66 3.50
N SER A 28 -1.88 -4.79 4.21
CA SER A 28 -2.10 -4.85 5.66
C SER A 28 -0.98 -4.15 6.45
N ALA A 29 0.26 -4.17 5.95
CA ALA A 29 1.38 -3.51 6.62
C ALA A 29 1.35 -1.99 6.51
N VAL A 30 0.72 -1.44 5.47
CA VAL A 30 0.55 0.01 5.26
C VAL A 30 -0.87 0.27 4.75
N PRO A 31 -1.87 0.38 5.63
CA PRO A 31 -3.24 0.67 5.25
C PRO A 31 -3.37 2.11 4.70
N LEU A 32 -4.34 2.34 3.81
CA LEU A 32 -4.60 3.68 3.25
C LEU A 32 -4.87 4.74 4.33
N ARG A 33 -5.44 4.32 5.47
CA ARG A 33 -5.66 5.18 6.63
C ARG A 33 -4.37 5.79 7.16
N GLU A 34 -3.29 5.01 7.29
CA GLU A 34 -1.99 5.53 7.76
C GLU A 34 -1.42 6.58 6.81
N ILE A 35 -1.67 6.42 5.50
CA ILE A 35 -1.24 7.40 4.47
C ILE A 35 -1.98 8.73 4.65
N VAL A 36 -3.28 8.68 4.96
CA VAL A 36 -4.10 9.88 5.22
C VAL A 36 -3.76 10.52 6.56
N GLU A 37 -3.54 9.73 7.61
CA GLU A 37 -3.13 10.25 8.92
C GLU A 37 -1.77 10.96 8.83
N ALA A 38 -0.79 10.37 8.14
CA ALA A 38 0.49 11.02 7.85
C ALA A 38 0.31 12.38 7.18
N TYR A 39 -0.59 12.48 6.19
CA TYR A 39 -0.92 13.74 5.54
C TYR A 39 -1.51 14.77 6.52
N ASN A 40 -2.43 14.35 7.40
CA ASN A 40 -3.03 15.22 8.42
C ASN A 40 -2.00 15.73 9.45
N TYR A 41 -0.94 14.96 9.75
CA TYR A 41 0.18 15.41 10.60
C TYR A 41 1.09 16.46 9.92
N GLY A 42 0.74 16.94 8.73
CA GLY A 42 1.51 17.93 7.99
C GLY A 42 2.63 17.33 7.15
N VAL A 43 2.69 15.98 7.04
CA VAL A 43 3.64 15.31 6.17
C VAL A 43 3.15 15.38 4.72
N ARG A 44 3.59 16.43 4.02
CA ARG A 44 3.14 16.74 2.65
C ARG A 44 3.68 15.80 1.57
N THR A 45 4.76 15.08 1.83
CA THR A 45 5.43 14.21 0.85
C THR A 45 5.83 12.90 1.51
N CYS A 46 5.63 11.79 0.79
CA CYS A 46 5.97 10.44 1.24
C CYS A 46 7.37 10.36 1.87
N MET A 47 8.36 11.03 1.26
CA MET A 47 9.75 11.08 1.72
C MET A 47 9.92 11.50 3.19
N ASN A 48 9.09 12.42 3.69
CA ASN A 48 9.20 12.92 5.05
C ASN A 48 8.53 11.97 6.07
N CYS A 49 7.54 11.17 5.63
CA CYS A 49 6.89 10.18 6.50
C CYS A 49 7.74 8.90 6.59
N LEU A 50 8.45 8.60 5.50
CA LEU A 50 9.25 7.41 5.28
C LEU A 50 10.60 7.40 6.01
N SER A 51 11.05 8.53 6.56
CA SER A 51 12.33 8.63 7.28
C SER A 51 12.23 8.21 8.75
N ILE A 52 11.02 8.22 9.32
CA ILE A 52 10.79 8.04 10.76
C ILE A 52 10.86 6.57 11.18
N TYR A 53 10.60 5.63 10.26
CA TYR A 53 10.69 4.20 10.51
C TYR A 53 11.55 3.54 9.43
N ASN A 54 12.45 2.63 9.83
CA ASN A 54 13.31 1.76 8.99
C ASN A 54 12.53 0.82 8.03
N LYS A 55 11.45 1.29 7.40
CA LYS A 55 10.46 0.55 6.60
C LYS A 55 10.27 1.14 5.20
N ARG A 56 11.22 1.95 4.68
CA ARG A 56 11.12 2.56 3.33
C ARG A 56 10.80 1.55 2.23
N ARG A 57 11.47 0.39 2.26
CA ARG A 57 11.25 -0.69 1.28
C ARG A 57 9.83 -1.25 1.29
N ILE A 58 9.24 -1.41 2.48
CA ILE A 58 7.87 -1.93 2.61
C ILE A 58 6.88 -0.94 2.00
N HIS A 59 7.04 0.34 2.30
CA HIS A 59 6.14 1.38 1.79
C HIS A 59 6.19 1.54 0.28
N ILE A 60 7.39 1.57 -0.32
CA ILE A 60 7.53 1.64 -1.78
C ILE A 60 6.79 0.46 -2.42
N ARG A 61 6.97 -0.75 -1.89
CA ARG A 61 6.28 -1.94 -2.38
C ARG A 61 4.77 -1.89 -2.15
N SER A 62 4.31 -1.33 -1.03
CA SER A 62 2.88 -1.13 -0.75
C SER A 62 2.25 -0.16 -1.75
N ILE A 63 2.91 0.96 -2.06
CA ILE A 63 2.44 1.92 -3.08
C ILE A 63 2.36 1.26 -4.46
N GLU A 64 3.37 0.46 -4.85
CA GLU A 64 3.31 -0.32 -6.08
C GLU A 64 2.16 -1.34 -6.09
N GLN A 65 1.86 -1.98 -4.96
CA GLN A 65 0.71 -2.88 -4.87
C GLN A 65 -0.61 -2.12 -5.03
N TYR A 66 -0.75 -0.97 -4.39
CA TYR A 66 -1.94 -0.14 -4.54
C TYR A 66 -2.12 0.34 -5.98
N LYS A 67 -1.04 0.72 -6.67
CA LYS A 67 -1.07 1.06 -8.10
C LYS A 67 -1.58 -0.09 -8.97
N LYS A 68 -1.19 -1.33 -8.64
CA LYS A 68 -1.65 -2.51 -9.39
C LYS A 68 -3.13 -2.86 -9.13
N ILE A 69 -3.74 -2.35 -8.06
CA ILE A 69 -5.14 -2.63 -7.69
C ILE A 69 -6.04 -1.48 -8.14
N TYR A 70 -5.65 -0.24 -7.85
CA TYR A 70 -6.45 0.96 -8.06
C TYR A 70 -6.00 1.81 -9.25
N GLY A 71 -4.88 1.49 -9.89
CA GLY A 71 -4.34 2.27 -11.00
C GLY A 71 -3.64 3.55 -10.50
N ILE A 72 -4.02 4.70 -11.06
CA ILE A 72 -3.34 5.99 -10.82
C ILE A 72 -3.64 6.54 -9.41
N GLY A 73 -4.82 6.25 -8.87
CA GLY A 73 -5.27 6.76 -7.58
C GLY A 73 -6.56 6.10 -7.11
N THR A 74 -6.94 6.39 -5.87
CA THR A 74 -8.18 5.89 -5.25
C THR A 74 -8.78 6.93 -4.31
N HIS A 75 -10.07 6.82 -4.04
CA HIS A 75 -10.76 7.64 -3.06
C HIS A 75 -10.85 6.88 -1.72
N TYR A 76 -10.51 7.57 -0.64
CA TYR A 76 -10.64 7.09 0.73
C TYR A 76 -11.44 8.10 1.55
N GLY A 77 -12.77 7.93 1.59
CA GLY A 77 -13.69 8.89 2.21
C GLY A 77 -13.61 10.25 1.54
N GLU A 78 -13.34 11.30 2.32
CA GLU A 78 -13.15 12.68 1.84
C GLU A 78 -11.76 12.94 1.22
N TYR A 79 -10.91 11.92 1.12
CA TYR A 79 -9.55 12.04 0.62
C TYR A 79 -9.40 11.39 -0.74
N SER A 80 -8.78 12.10 -1.68
CA SER A 80 -8.30 11.56 -2.95
C SER A 80 -6.81 11.26 -2.84
N ILE A 81 -6.43 9.99 -3.06
CA ILE A 81 -5.05 9.51 -2.98
C ILE A 81 -4.58 9.21 -4.40
N THR A 82 -3.54 9.89 -4.85
CA THR A 82 -2.82 9.59 -6.10
C THR A 82 -1.53 8.86 -5.76
N PHE A 83 -1.18 7.80 -6.49
CA PHE A 83 0.03 7.01 -6.21
C PHE A 83 1.25 7.43 -7.04
N GLU A 84 1.06 8.20 -8.12
CA GLU A 84 2.12 8.64 -9.01
C GLU A 84 1.88 10.07 -9.53
N PRO A 85 2.55 11.09 -8.97
CA PRO A 85 3.32 11.07 -7.71
C PRO A 85 2.41 10.85 -6.47
N LEU A 86 2.95 10.35 -5.35
CA LEU A 86 2.15 10.16 -4.14
C LEU A 86 1.62 11.50 -3.62
N ARG A 87 0.31 11.71 -3.71
CA ARG A 87 -0.38 12.92 -3.27
C ARG A 87 -1.68 12.55 -2.56
N VAL A 88 -2.01 13.27 -1.51
CA VAL A 88 -3.28 13.16 -0.81
C VAL A 88 -3.94 14.53 -0.86
N PHE A 89 -5.18 14.58 -1.34
CA PHE A 89 -5.99 15.78 -1.38
C PHE A 89 -7.23 15.56 -0.54
N LYS A 90 -7.53 16.48 0.37
CA LYS A 90 -8.82 16.50 1.04
C LYS A 90 -9.80 17.30 0.17
N TYR A 91 -10.96 16.74 -0.14
CA TYR A 91 -12.05 17.52 -0.72
C TYR A 91 -12.48 18.56 0.31
N LYS A 92 -12.29 19.84 -0.03
CA LYS A 92 -12.93 20.95 0.68
C LYS A 92 -14.07 21.39 -0.23
N GLU A 93 -15.31 21.21 0.22
CA GLU A 93 -16.41 21.99 -0.34
C GLU A 93 -16.07 23.47 -0.11
N ILE A 94 -16.10 24.24 -1.19
CA ILE A 94 -15.83 25.69 -1.20
C ILE A 94 -17.12 26.41 -0.85
#